data_AF-G2EGY7-F1
#
_entry.id   AF-G2EGY7-F1
#
_cell.length_a   1.000
_cell.length_b   1.000
_cell.length_c   1.000
_cell.angle_alpha   90.00
_cell.angle_beta   90.00
_cell.angle_gamma   90.00
#
_symmetry.space_group_name_H-M   'P 1'
#
loop_
_entity.id
_entity.type
_entity.pdbx_description
1 polymer ?
#
loop_
_entity_poly.entity_id
_entity_poly.type
_entity_poly.pdbx_seq_one_letter_code
_entity_poly.pdbx_strand_id
1 'polypeptide(L)'
;MHDKIKQRIPAYNLQEILVVLVIIGILLLLALPNLMPLISKAKSTEAQLQLSHIYNSQTTYRYMYSKYSNELSEIDFEAPKTVNENGRANYSYEILSATNNSFIARATAITDFNGNGVFNVWEINENGAPKQIVKD
;
A
#
# COMPACT_ATOMS: atom_id res chain seq x y z
N MET A 1 49.24 -61.20 -13.05
CA MET A 1 49.32 -59.86 -13.67
C MET A 1 47.89 -59.37 -13.83
N HIS A 2 47.41 -58.50 -12.94
CA HIS A 2 46.01 -58.02 -12.95
C HIS A 2 46.02 -56.53 -13.28
N ASP A 3 45.69 -56.20 -14.53
CA ASP A 3 45.49 -54.82 -14.97
C ASP A 3 44.09 -54.36 -14.53
N LYS A 4 44.03 -53.47 -13.54
CA LYS A 4 42.75 -52.85 -13.12
C LYS A 4 42.38 -51.77 -14.12
N ILE A 5 41.30 -51.99 -14.87
CA ILE A 5 40.70 -50.98 -15.76
C ILE A 5 40.20 -49.81 -14.89
N LYS A 6 40.83 -48.65 -15.06
CA LYS A 6 40.48 -47.42 -14.34
C LYS A 6 39.21 -46.82 -14.96
N GLN A 7 38.05 -47.15 -14.41
CA GLN A 7 36.77 -46.53 -14.81
C GLN A 7 36.83 -45.01 -14.58
N ARG A 8 36.60 -44.24 -15.65
CA ARG A 8 36.48 -42.78 -15.54
C ARG A 8 35.08 -42.44 -15.05
N ILE A 9 35.00 -41.60 -14.04
CA ILE A 9 33.74 -41.11 -13.49
C ILE A 9 33.35 -39.86 -14.28
N PRO A 10 32.08 -39.71 -14.71
CA PRO A 10 31.63 -38.46 -15.32
C PRO A 10 31.76 -37.30 -14.31
N ALA A 11 32.39 -36.21 -14.74
CA ALA A 11 32.59 -35.01 -13.93
C ALA A 11 32.33 -33.76 -14.79
N TYR A 12 31.78 -32.72 -14.16
CA TYR A 12 31.56 -31.43 -14.80
C TYR A 12 32.84 -30.59 -14.80
N ASN A 13 33.04 -29.80 -15.84
CA ASN A 13 34.13 -28.83 -15.89
C ASN A 13 33.80 -27.63 -15.00
N LEU A 14 34.80 -27.10 -14.29
CA LEU A 14 34.67 -25.86 -13.51
C LEU A 14 34.11 -24.71 -14.35
N GLN A 15 34.52 -24.59 -15.61
CA GLN A 15 34.02 -23.54 -16.51
C GLN A 15 32.53 -23.71 -16.82
N GLU A 16 32.03 -24.93 -16.97
CA GLU A 16 30.59 -25.20 -17.19
C GLU A 16 29.78 -24.77 -15.97
N ILE A 17 30.24 -25.12 -14.77
CA ILE A 17 29.59 -24.71 -13.51
C ILE A 17 29.61 -23.19 -13.35
N LEU A 18 30.71 -22.51 -13.69
CA LEU A 18 30.81 -21.05 -13.62
C LEU A 18 29.81 -20.36 -14.56
N VAL A 19 29.66 -20.83 -15.79
CA VAL A 19 28.69 -20.26 -16.75
C VAL A 19 27.26 -20.43 -16.23
N VAL A 20 26.93 -21.61 -15.68
CA VAL A 20 25.61 -21.88 -15.11
C VAL A 20 25.31 -20.96 -13.92
N LEU A 21 26.29 -20.75 -13.02
CA LEU A 21 26.13 -19.84 -11.87
C LEU A 21 25.90 -18.40 -12.31
N VAL A 22 26.60 -17.93 -13.34
CA VAL A 22 26.39 -16.59 -13.90
C VAL A 22 24.98 -16.45 -14.49
N ILE A 23 24.51 -17.44 -15.25
CA ILE A 23 23.15 -17.43 -15.83
C ILE A 23 22.09 -17.40 -14.72
N ILE A 24 22.23 -18.26 -13.69
CA ILE A 24 21.30 -18.27 -12.54
C ILE A 24 21.34 -16.93 -11.80
N GLY A 25 22.54 -16.33 -11.61
CA GLY A 25 22.69 -15.03 -10.98
C GLY A 25 21.96 -13.91 -11.72
N ILE A 26 22.06 -13.86 -13.05
CA ILE A 26 21.33 -12.87 -13.87
C ILE A 26 19.82 -13.09 -13.79
N LEU A 27 19.38 -14.35 -13.88
CA LEU A 27 17.95 -14.68 -13.78
C LEU A 27 17.37 -14.29 -12.43
N LEU A 28 18.10 -14.49 -11.33
CA LEU A 28 17.67 -14.07 -9.99
C LEU A 28 17.51 -12.54 -9.91
N LEU A 29 18.45 -11.77 -10.46
CA LEU A 29 18.35 -10.30 -10.48
C LEU A 29 17.16 -9.80 -11.29
N LEU A 30 16.84 -10.44 -12.42
CA LEU A 30 15.68 -10.11 -13.25
C LEU A 30 14.36 -10.57 -12.62
N ALA A 31 14.39 -11.62 -11.81
CA ALA A 31 13.20 -12.19 -11.19
C ALA A 31 12.78 -11.53 -9.87
N LEU A 32 13.63 -10.69 -9.27
CA LEU A 32 13.28 -10.00 -8.01
C LEU A 32 12.12 -9.04 -8.26
N PRO A 33 10.92 -9.30 -7.68
CA PRO A 33 9.78 -8.43 -7.86
C PRO A 33 9.99 -7.12 -7.10
N ASN A 34 9.49 -6.01 -7.64
CA ASN A 34 9.44 -4.76 -6.90
C ASN A 34 8.37 -4.86 -5.80
N LEU A 35 8.81 -5.04 -4.54
CA LEU A 35 7.92 -5.22 -3.39
C LEU A 35 7.28 -3.91 -2.91
N MET A 36 7.90 -2.76 -3.19
CA MET A 36 7.42 -1.46 -2.71
C MET A 36 5.97 -1.14 -3.14
N PRO A 37 5.58 -1.28 -4.43
CA PRO A 37 4.20 -1.08 -4.87
C PRO A 37 3.18 -1.98 -4.16
N LEU A 38 3.57 -3.19 -3.76
CA LEU A 38 2.70 -4.12 -3.04
C LEU A 38 2.49 -3.66 -1.60
N ILE A 39 3.54 -3.13 -0.96
CA ILE A 39 3.46 -2.56 0.40
C ILE A 39 2.60 -1.30 0.39
N SER A 40 2.84 -0.36 -0.54
CA SER A 40 2.02 0.86 -0.68
C SER A 40 0.55 0.53 -0.94
N LYS A 41 0.26 -0.47 -1.78
CA LYS A 41 -1.11 -0.95 -2.03
C LYS A 41 -1.75 -1.57 -0.77
N ALA A 42 -1.01 -2.40 -0.04
CA ALA A 42 -1.50 -2.99 1.20
C ALA A 42 -1.84 -1.91 2.23
N LYS A 43 -0.94 -0.93 2.43
CA LYS A 43 -1.18 0.22 3.32
C LYS A 43 -2.36 1.08 2.85
N SER A 44 -2.51 1.31 1.55
CA SER A 44 -3.65 2.06 0.99
C SER A 44 -5.02 1.43 1.28
N THR A 45 -5.07 0.14 1.61
CA THR A 45 -6.31 -0.53 2.02
C THR A 45 -6.86 0.05 3.33
N GLU A 46 -5.98 0.50 4.23
CA GLU A 46 -6.36 1.20 5.46
C GLU A 46 -7.13 2.49 5.14
N ALA A 47 -6.56 3.34 4.27
CA ALA A 47 -7.19 4.58 3.84
C ALA A 47 -8.55 4.34 3.18
N GLN A 48 -8.64 3.36 2.27
CA GLN A 48 -9.89 3.02 1.59
C GLN A 48 -10.98 2.57 2.57
N LEU A 49 -10.62 1.72 3.55
CA LEU A 49 -11.54 1.25 4.56
C LEU A 49 -12.05 2.39 5.45
N GLN A 50 -11.15 3.24 5.93
CA GLN A 50 -11.51 4.36 6.81
C GLN A 50 -12.28 5.45 6.07
N LEU A 51 -11.93 5.76 4.82
CA LEU A 51 -12.71 6.67 3.97
C LEU A 51 -14.12 6.12 3.71
N SER A 52 -14.26 4.81 3.48
CA SER A 52 -15.57 4.18 3.33
C SER A 52 -16.39 4.27 4.62
N HIS A 53 -15.75 4.16 5.78
CA HIS A 53 -16.38 4.40 7.08
C HIS A 53 -16.86 5.85 7.21
N ILE A 54 -16.00 6.84 6.89
CA ILE A 54 -16.39 8.26 6.86
C ILE A 54 -17.58 8.50 5.94
N TYR A 55 -17.62 7.89 4.75
CA TYR A 55 -18.77 8.00 3.84
C TYR A 55 -20.07 7.49 4.47
N ASN A 56 -20.03 6.34 5.15
CA ASN A 56 -21.21 5.79 5.83
C ASN A 56 -21.67 6.70 6.98
N SER A 57 -20.73 7.20 7.78
CA SER A 57 -21.03 8.14 8.87
C SER A 57 -21.61 9.45 8.35
N GLN A 58 -21.03 10.02 7.28
CA GLN A 58 -21.54 11.21 6.60
C GLN A 58 -22.94 11.00 6.01
N THR A 59 -23.18 9.84 5.41
CA THR A 59 -24.50 9.50 4.85
C THR A 59 -25.54 9.42 5.97
N THR A 60 -25.20 8.80 7.09
CA THR A 60 -26.06 8.73 8.29
C THR A 60 -26.34 10.12 8.85
N TYR A 61 -25.30 10.95 9.01
CA TYR A 61 -25.42 12.32 9.48
C TYR A 61 -26.32 13.16 8.54
N ARG A 62 -26.17 13.01 7.22
CA ARG A 62 -27.03 13.66 6.24
C ARG A 62 -28.49 13.24 6.35
N TYR A 63 -28.79 11.97 6.66
CA TYR A 63 -30.18 11.55 6.89
C TYR A 63 -30.80 12.18 8.14
N MET A 64 -29.98 12.47 9.17
CA MET A 64 -30.46 13.09 10.41
C MET A 64 -30.60 14.62 10.29
N TYR A 65 -29.65 15.28 9.62
CA TYR A 65 -29.53 16.74 9.63
C TYR A 65 -29.71 17.41 8.27
N SER A 66 -30.00 16.63 7.21
CA SER A 66 -30.15 17.11 5.82
C SER A 66 -28.94 17.85 5.25
N LYS A 67 -27.76 17.67 5.84
CA LYS A 67 -26.48 18.24 5.41
C LYS A 67 -25.32 17.30 5.75
N TYR A 68 -24.20 17.44 5.06
CA TYR A 68 -22.95 16.81 5.49
C TYR A 68 -22.25 17.66 6.55
N SER A 69 -21.42 17.03 7.39
CA SER A 69 -20.62 17.72 8.40
C SER A 69 -19.22 18.06 7.88
N ASN A 70 -18.68 19.21 8.28
CA ASN A 70 -17.27 19.52 8.08
C ASN A 70 -16.38 18.95 9.18
N GLU A 71 -16.95 18.45 10.27
CA GLU A 71 -16.20 17.96 11.43
C GLU A 71 -16.37 16.47 11.67
N LEU A 72 -15.23 15.78 11.81
CA LEU A 72 -15.15 14.34 12.07
C LEU A 72 -15.85 13.95 13.39
N SER A 73 -15.84 14.85 14.38
CA SER A 73 -16.49 14.65 15.67
C SER A 73 -18.02 14.62 15.56
N GLU A 74 -18.62 15.35 14.63
CA GLU A 74 -20.08 15.36 14.47
C GLU A 74 -20.62 14.09 13.79
N ILE A 75 -19.74 13.36 13.11
CA ILE A 75 -20.07 12.08 12.45
C ILE A 75 -19.59 10.87 13.26
N ASP A 76 -19.24 11.08 14.54
CA ASP A 76 -18.72 10.07 15.46
C ASP A 76 -17.54 9.27 14.86
N PHE A 77 -16.70 9.93 14.06
CA PHE A 77 -15.52 9.31 13.48
C PHE A 77 -14.31 9.55 14.36
N GLU A 78 -13.82 8.48 14.98
CA GLU A 78 -12.54 8.48 15.70
C GLU A 78 -11.41 7.99 14.80
N ALA A 79 -10.49 8.89 14.48
CA ALA A 79 -9.30 8.53 13.71
C ALA A 79 -8.42 7.56 14.52
N PRO A 80 -7.96 6.44 13.93
CA PRO A 80 -7.06 5.54 14.63
C PRO A 80 -5.72 6.23 14.90
N LYS A 81 -5.10 5.92 16.05
CA LYS A 81 -3.80 6.49 16.43
C LYS A 81 -2.74 6.23 15.37
N THR A 82 -2.08 7.29 14.96
CA THR A 82 -1.06 7.27 13.92
C THR A 82 0.26 6.68 14.44
N VAL A 83 1.16 6.26 13.55
CA VAL A 83 2.49 5.78 13.97
C VAL A 83 3.30 6.86 14.71
N ASN A 84 3.01 8.14 14.48
CA ASN A 84 3.62 9.26 15.20
C ASN A 84 3.14 9.35 16.66
N GLU A 85 1.99 8.74 16.98
CA GLU A 85 1.34 8.76 18.29
C GLU A 85 1.41 7.40 18.99
N ASN A 86 2.43 6.58 18.69
CA ASN A 86 2.58 5.19 19.16
C ASN A 86 1.43 4.26 18.74
N GLY A 87 0.73 4.60 17.65
CA GLY A 87 -0.30 3.77 17.04
C GLY A 87 0.20 2.96 15.85
N ARG A 88 -0.73 2.50 15.01
CA ARG A 88 -0.46 1.65 13.84
C ARG A 88 -0.95 2.23 12.52
N ALA A 89 -1.72 3.32 12.56
CA ALA A 89 -2.29 3.93 11.38
C ALA A 89 -1.24 4.71 10.58
N ASN A 90 -1.33 4.61 9.26
CA ASN A 90 -0.40 5.24 8.31
C ASN A 90 -1.00 6.47 7.63
N TYR A 91 -2.25 6.81 7.94
CA TYR A 91 -2.97 7.90 7.31
C TYR A 91 -3.59 8.83 8.35
N SER A 92 -3.60 10.12 8.04
CA SER A 92 -4.40 11.15 8.72
C SER A 92 -5.63 11.46 7.89
N TYR A 93 -6.75 11.75 8.56
CA TYR A 93 -8.05 11.96 7.92
C TYR A 93 -8.53 13.38 8.18
N GLU A 94 -9.09 14.01 7.15
CA GLU A 94 -9.67 15.35 7.24
C GLU A 94 -10.87 15.48 6.29
N ILE A 95 -11.75 16.43 6.57
CA ILE A 95 -12.86 16.80 5.68
C ILE A 95 -12.49 18.13 5.04
N LEU A 96 -12.28 18.13 3.72
CA LEU A 96 -11.88 19.33 2.98
C LEU A 96 -13.05 20.28 2.74
N SER A 97 -14.23 19.71 2.53
CA SER A 97 -15.44 20.46 2.28
C SER A 97 -16.66 19.60 2.54
N ALA A 98 -17.69 20.18 3.13
CA ALA A 98 -19.01 19.59 3.28
C ALA A 98 -20.09 20.64 3.07
N THR A 99 -21.06 20.30 2.25
CA THR A 99 -22.24 21.10 1.91
C THR A 99 -23.50 20.29 2.19
N ASN A 100 -24.67 20.80 1.78
CA ASN A 100 -25.92 20.05 1.93
C ASN A 100 -25.99 18.81 1.00
N ASN A 101 -25.22 18.82 -0.08
CA ASN A 101 -25.35 17.86 -1.17
C ASN A 101 -24.05 17.15 -1.55
N SER A 102 -22.90 17.65 -1.13
CA SER A 102 -21.59 17.06 -1.44
C SER A 102 -20.66 17.14 -0.24
N PHE A 103 -19.70 16.23 -0.20
CA PHE A 103 -18.58 16.34 0.71
C PHE A 103 -17.31 15.79 0.05
N ILE A 104 -16.16 16.18 0.58
CA ILE A 104 -14.87 15.63 0.21
C ILE A 104 -14.12 15.34 1.50
N ALA A 105 -13.82 14.08 1.73
CA ALA A 105 -12.92 13.64 2.80
C ALA A 105 -11.61 13.14 2.19
N ARG A 106 -10.50 13.48 2.84
CA ARG A 106 -9.15 13.14 2.39
C ARG A 106 -8.44 12.30 3.45
N ALA A 107 -7.73 11.28 2.98
CA ALA A 107 -6.76 10.53 3.74
C ALA A 107 -5.36 10.80 3.16
N THR A 108 -4.46 11.33 3.99
CA THR A 108 -3.09 11.66 3.62
C THR A 108 -2.13 10.76 4.37
N ALA A 109 -1.20 10.11 3.68
CA ALA A 109 -0.19 9.28 4.32
C ALA A 109 0.72 10.13 5.22
N ILE A 110 1.04 9.63 6.41
CA ILE A 110 1.91 10.32 7.38
C ILE A 110 3.40 9.99 7.20
N THR A 111 3.68 8.98 6.39
CA THR A 111 5.04 8.51 6.06
C THR A 111 5.11 8.29 4.57
N ASP A 112 6.26 8.63 4.00
CA ASP A 112 6.62 8.35 2.62
C ASP A 112 6.97 6.86 2.49
N PHE A 113 6.24 6.11 1.66
CA PHE A 113 6.40 4.66 1.58
C PHE A 113 7.57 4.23 0.69
N ASN A 114 7.97 5.05 -0.29
CA ASN A 114 9.00 4.70 -1.27
C ASN A 114 10.25 5.61 -1.19
N GLY A 115 10.21 6.66 -0.37
CA GLY A 115 11.32 7.60 -0.16
C GLY A 115 11.47 8.69 -1.23
N ASN A 116 10.44 8.95 -2.04
CA ASN A 116 10.47 9.92 -3.14
C ASN A 116 10.02 11.35 -2.74
N GLY A 117 9.61 11.57 -1.50
CA GLY A 117 9.11 12.84 -0.97
C GLY A 117 7.64 13.15 -1.30
N VAL A 118 6.90 12.21 -1.89
CA VAL A 118 5.50 12.35 -2.30
C VAL A 118 4.63 11.42 -1.44
N PHE A 119 3.75 12.01 -0.64
CA PHE A 119 2.85 11.26 0.22
C PHE A 119 1.65 10.72 -0.55
N ASN A 120 1.25 9.50 -0.22
CA ASN A 120 0.05 8.92 -0.78
C ASN A 120 -1.22 9.65 -0.32
N VAL A 121 -2.09 10.03 -1.26
CA VAL A 121 -3.35 10.74 -0.96
C VAL A 121 -4.54 10.03 -1.58
N TRP A 122 -5.54 9.76 -0.76
CA TRP A 122 -6.85 9.24 -1.16
C TRP A 122 -7.95 10.21 -0.80
N GLU A 123 -8.99 10.26 -1.64
CA GLU A 123 -10.18 11.05 -1.37
C GLU A 123 -11.44 10.22 -1.59
N ILE A 124 -12.49 10.53 -0.85
CA ILE A 124 -13.83 10.01 -1.07
C ILE A 124 -14.83 11.16 -1.05
N ASN A 125 -15.88 11.02 -1.83
CA ASN A 125 -16.99 11.96 -1.90
C ASN A 125 -18.33 11.24 -1.71
N GLU A 126 -19.43 11.94 -1.94
CA GLU A 126 -20.79 11.42 -1.81
C GLU A 126 -21.15 10.26 -2.74
N ASN A 127 -20.28 9.90 -3.69
CA ASN A 127 -20.47 8.72 -4.54
C ASN A 127 -19.96 7.42 -3.89
N GLY A 128 -19.29 7.50 -2.74
CA GLY A 128 -18.89 6.34 -1.94
C GLY A 128 -17.73 5.51 -2.50
N ALA A 129 -17.00 6.02 -3.50
CA ALA A 129 -15.84 5.33 -4.08
C ALA A 129 -14.54 6.08 -3.74
N PRO A 130 -13.67 5.54 -2.85
CA PRO A 130 -12.35 6.10 -2.62
C PRO A 130 -11.51 6.13 -3.90
N LYS A 131 -10.91 7.27 -4.20
CA LYS A 131 -10.02 7.49 -5.35
C LYS A 131 -8.66 7.94 -4.88
N GLN A 132 -7.63 7.31 -5.45
CA GLN A 132 -6.25 7.72 -5.25
C GLN A 132 -5.97 8.98 -6.09
N ILE A 133 -5.64 10.09 -5.43
CA ILE A 133 -5.31 11.36 -6.10
C ILE A 133 -3.82 11.44 -6.38
N VAL A 134 -3.00 11.02 -5.40
CA VAL A 134 -1.55 11.00 -5.51
C VAL A 134 -1.07 9.58 -5.29
N LYS A 135 -0.34 9.06 -6.28
CA LYS A 135 0.34 7.77 -6.21
C LYS A 135 1.68 7.94 -5.51
N ASP A 136 1.94 6.99 -4.63
CA ASP A 136 3.24 6.72 -4.00
C ASP A 136 3.67 5.33 -4.49
#